data_AF-A0A482XZL1-F1
#
_entry.id   AF-A0A482XZL1-F1
#
_cell.length_a   1.000
_cell.length_b   1.000
_cell.length_c   1.000
_cell.angle_alpha   90.00
_cell.angle_beta   90.00
_cell.angle_gamma   90.00
#
_symmetry.space_group_name_H-M   'P 1'
#
loop_
_entity.id
_entity.type
_entity.pdbx_description
1 polymer ?
#
loop_
_entity_poly.entity_id
_entity_poly.type
_entity_poly.pdbx_seq_one_letter_code
_entity_poly.pdbx_strand_id
1 'polypeptide(L)'
;MRSEEKIATDGGTSPGIDQEELYTTVYSATKDAMLATVATGVYLGLAAFFVFGGLDLALSNSGTPSLVWGISVSVVGFIIAAEATGVTSLLSRFR
;
A
#
# COMPACT_ATOMS: atom_id res chain seq x y z
N MET A 1 -52.87 -14.91 36.73
CA MET A 1 -52.96 -14.44 35.33
C MET A 1 -51.55 -14.10 34.86
N ARG A 2 -51.21 -14.63 33.70
CA ARG A 2 -49.90 -14.70 33.06
C ARG A 2 -49.59 -13.35 32.39
N SER A 3 -48.40 -12.81 32.59
CA SER A 3 -47.85 -11.76 31.71
C SER A 3 -46.45 -12.21 31.31
N GLU A 4 -46.40 -13.14 30.36
CA GLU A 4 -45.19 -13.42 29.60
C GLU A 4 -44.94 -12.20 28.71
N GLU A 5 -43.97 -11.38 29.10
CA GLU A 5 -43.44 -10.29 28.28
C GLU A 5 -42.75 -10.92 27.07
N LYS A 6 -43.52 -11.08 25.99
CA LYS A 6 -43.06 -11.57 24.71
C LYS A 6 -42.20 -10.47 24.09
N ILE A 7 -40.88 -10.55 24.31
CA ILE A 7 -39.88 -9.78 23.55
C ILE A 7 -40.15 -10.07 22.08
N ALA A 8 -40.62 -9.05 21.35
CA ALA A 8 -40.77 -9.10 19.92
C ALA A 8 -39.37 -9.16 19.32
N THR A 9 -38.86 -10.37 19.07
CA THR A 9 -37.79 -10.55 18.11
C THR A 9 -38.34 -10.06 16.79
N ASP A 10 -37.70 -9.07 16.17
CA ASP A 10 -37.97 -8.79 14.76
C ASP A 10 -37.85 -10.12 14.02
N GLY A 11 -38.71 -10.38 13.05
CA GLY A 11 -38.67 -11.61 12.27
C GLY A 11 -37.46 -11.67 11.34
N GLY A 12 -36.29 -11.18 11.75
CA GLY A 12 -35.04 -11.29 11.06
C GLY A 12 -34.66 -12.76 10.97
N THR A 13 -35.01 -13.39 9.85
CA THR A 13 -34.24 -14.51 9.33
C THR A 13 -32.78 -14.07 9.40
N SER A 14 -31.97 -14.65 10.28
CA SER A 14 -30.51 -14.50 10.22
C SER A 14 -30.17 -14.71 8.75
N PRO A 15 -29.66 -13.70 8.03
CA PRO A 15 -29.32 -13.88 6.63
C PRO A 15 -28.49 -15.14 6.62
N GLY A 16 -28.90 -16.16 5.87
CA GLY A 16 -28.08 -17.33 5.66
C GLY A 16 -26.86 -16.81 4.93
N ILE A 17 -25.88 -16.33 5.70
CA ILE A 17 -24.64 -15.79 5.18
C ILE A 17 -24.03 -16.95 4.42
N ASP A 18 -24.07 -16.84 3.10
CA ASP A 18 -23.49 -17.83 2.22
C ASP A 18 -21.99 -17.86 2.52
N GLN A 19 -21.58 -18.94 3.19
CA GLN A 19 -20.20 -19.13 3.63
C GLN A 19 -19.26 -19.18 2.43
N GLU A 20 -19.75 -19.62 1.27
CA GLU A 20 -18.99 -19.67 0.03
C GLU A 20 -18.79 -18.27 -0.57
N GLU A 21 -19.82 -17.42 -0.49
CA GLU A 21 -19.74 -16.00 -0.87
C GLU A 21 -18.79 -15.22 0.07
N LEU A 22 -18.88 -15.46 1.38
CA LEU A 22 -17.95 -14.87 2.34
C LEU A 22 -16.51 -15.31 2.11
N TYR A 23 -16.28 -16.61 1.93
CA TYR A 23 -14.94 -17.14 1.70
C TYR A 23 -14.34 -16.53 0.43
N THR A 24 -15.12 -16.47 -0.65
CA THR A 24 -14.70 -15.85 -1.92
C THR A 24 -14.36 -14.36 -1.75
N THR A 25 -15.18 -13.62 -1.00
CA THR A 25 -14.97 -12.19 -0.76
C THR A 25 -13.70 -11.95 0.06
N VAL A 26 -13.53 -12.66 1.17
CA VAL A 26 -12.34 -12.53 2.02
C VAL A 26 -11.08 -12.99 1.28
N TYR A 27 -11.18 -14.10 0.54
CA TYR A 27 -10.06 -14.63 -0.24
C TYR A 27 -9.60 -13.66 -1.33
N SER A 28 -10.54 -13.11 -2.11
CA SER A 28 -10.22 -12.13 -3.15
C SER A 28 -9.62 -10.84 -2.57
N ALA A 29 -10.22 -10.29 -1.52
CA ALA A 29 -9.68 -9.11 -0.84
C ALA A 29 -8.28 -9.36 -0.27
N THR A 30 -8.04 -10.54 0.33
CA THR A 30 -6.73 -10.91 0.87
C THR A 30 -5.70 -11.08 -0.24
N LYS A 31 -6.08 -11.74 -1.35
CA LYS A 31 -5.22 -11.92 -2.51
C LYS A 31 -4.81 -10.58 -3.10
N ASP A 32 -5.75 -9.65 -3.26
CA ASP A 32 -5.48 -8.32 -3.77
C ASP A 32 -4.58 -7.52 -2.82
N ALA A 33 -4.82 -7.60 -1.51
CA ALA A 33 -3.97 -6.96 -0.51
C ALA A 33 -2.55 -7.53 -0.50
N MET A 34 -2.39 -8.85 -0.65
CA MET A 34 -1.08 -9.49 -0.80
C MET A 34 -0.38 -9.02 -2.07
N LEU A 35 -1.08 -8.97 -3.20
CA LEU A 35 -0.51 -8.52 -4.47
C LEU A 35 -0.04 -7.07 -4.37
N ALA A 36 -0.86 -6.20 -3.75
CA ALA A 36 -0.51 -4.81 -3.50
C ALA A 36 0.73 -4.70 -2.61
N THR A 37 0.81 -5.49 -1.54
CA THR A 37 1.96 -5.49 -0.63
C THR A 37 3.24 -5.93 -1.33
N VAL A 38 3.18 -7.00 -2.15
CA VAL A 38 4.31 -7.47 -2.94
C VAL A 38 4.74 -6.42 -3.96
N ALA A 39 3.79 -5.80 -4.66
CA ALA A 39 4.07 -4.74 -5.61
C ALA A 39 4.77 -3.56 -4.92
N THR A 40 4.27 -3.08 -3.77
CA THR A 40 4.92 -2.04 -2.98
C THR A 40 6.33 -2.44 -2.57
N GLY A 41 6.54 -3.69 -2.14
CA GLY A 41 7.87 -4.21 -1.81
C GLY A 41 8.85 -4.15 -2.98
N VAL A 42 8.41 -4.52 -4.19
CA VAL A 42 9.21 -4.43 -5.41
C VAL A 42 9.54 -2.98 -5.74
N TYR A 43 8.57 -2.07 -5.67
CA TYR A 43 8.81 -0.64 -5.92
C TYR A 43 9.79 -0.04 -4.90
N LEU A 44 9.71 -0.42 -3.63
CA LEU A 44 10.65 0.03 -2.60
C LEU A 44 12.05 -0.53 -2.83
N GLY A 45 12.17 -1.78 -3.27
CA GLY A 45 13.46 -2.35 -3.68
C GLY A 45 14.08 -1.59 -4.86
N LEU A 46 13.26 -1.26 -5.87
CA LEU A 46 13.69 -0.45 -7.00
C LEU A 46 14.09 0.97 -6.58
N ALA A 47 13.28 1.60 -5.71
CA ALA A 47 13.59 2.91 -5.15
C ALA A 47 14.93 2.92 -4.41
N ALA A 48 15.16 1.92 -3.55
CA ALA A 48 16.42 1.76 -2.83
C ALA A 48 17.60 1.61 -3.79
N PHE A 49 17.46 0.82 -4.86
CA PHE A 49 18.49 0.69 -5.90
C PHE A 49 18.90 2.04 -6.49
N PHE A 50 17.94 2.89 -6.85
CA PHE A 50 18.23 4.22 -7.37
C PHE A 50 18.84 5.16 -6.32
N VAL A 51 18.34 5.14 -5.08
CA VAL A 51 18.88 5.98 -4.00
C VAL A 51 20.35 5.63 -3.73
N PHE A 52 20.64 4.35 -3.46
CA PHE A 52 21.98 3.90 -3.13
C PHE A 52 22.93 3.95 -4.33
N GLY A 53 22.47 3.58 -5.53
CA GLY A 53 23.27 3.69 -6.74
C GLY A 53 23.62 5.14 -7.09
N GLY A 54 22.68 6.08 -6.92
CA GLY A 54 22.95 7.50 -7.10
C GLY A 54 23.91 8.07 -6.04
N LEU A 55 23.78 7.63 -4.79
CA LEU A 55 24.66 8.05 -3.71
C LEU A 55 26.08 7.52 -3.92
N ASP A 56 26.22 6.25 -4.31
CA ASP A 56 27.51 5.66 -4.68
C ASP A 56 28.15 6.42 -5.85
N LEU A 57 27.39 6.72 -6.90
CA LEU A 57 27.88 7.53 -8.03
C LEU A 57 28.35 8.93 -7.60
N ALA A 58 27.65 9.57 -6.66
CA ALA A 58 27.98 10.89 -6.15
C ALA A 58 29.25 10.88 -5.28
N LEU A 59 29.46 9.82 -4.50
CA LEU A 59 30.56 9.73 -3.52
C LEU A 59 31.83 9.09 -4.11
N SER A 60 31.70 8.16 -5.05
CA SER A 60 32.81 7.38 -5.61
C SER A 60 33.61 8.14 -6.67
N ASN A 61 33.14 9.31 -7.14
CA ASN A 61 33.82 10.13 -8.13
C ASN A 61 34.04 11.57 -7.61
N SER A 62 35.25 12.10 -7.79
CA SER A 62 35.66 13.43 -7.30
C SER A 62 35.22 14.61 -8.19
N GLY A 63 34.28 14.40 -9.11
CA GLY A 63 33.83 15.40 -10.08
C GLY A 63 32.46 15.99 -9.74
N THR A 64 32.35 17.33 -9.79
CA THR A 64 31.06 18.05 -9.76
C THR A 64 29.97 17.45 -10.67
N PRO A 65 30.25 17.05 -11.93
CA PRO A 65 29.22 16.42 -12.76
C PRO A 65 28.73 15.08 -12.21
N SER A 66 29.60 14.29 -11.58
CA SER A 66 29.20 13.02 -10.96
C SER A 66 28.31 13.25 -9.75
N LEU A 67 28.58 14.29 -8.97
CA LEU A 67 27.76 14.67 -7.84
C LEU A 67 26.35 15.10 -8.28
N VAL A 68 26.24 15.94 -9.31
CA VAL A 68 24.94 16.37 -9.87
C VAL A 68 24.16 15.18 -10.42
N TRP A 69 24.82 14.29 -11.18
CA TRP A 69 24.18 13.09 -11.71
C TRP A 69 23.75 12.12 -10.61
N GLY A 70 24.63 11.84 -9.66
CA GLY A 70 24.32 10.95 -8.54
C GLY A 70 23.15 11.44 -7.71
N ILE A 71 23.10 12.73 -7.36
CA ILE A 71 21.96 13.34 -6.66
C ILE A 71 20.68 13.21 -7.50
N SER A 72 20.75 13.50 -8.81
CA SER A 72 19.59 13.41 -9.71
C SER A 72 19.01 12.00 -9.75
N VAL A 73 19.87 10.99 -9.84
CA VAL A 73 19.48 9.57 -9.81
C VAL A 73 18.87 9.19 -8.46
N SER A 74 19.46 9.65 -7.34
CA SER A 74 18.90 9.40 -6.01
C SER A 74 17.51 10.03 -5.83
N VAL A 75 17.27 11.22 -6.38
CA VAL A 75 15.96 11.88 -6.35
C VAL A 75 14.90 11.04 -7.06
N VAL A 76 15.23 10.40 -8.19
CA VAL A 76 14.31 9.46 -8.87
C VAL A 76 13.91 8.32 -7.94
N GLY A 77 14.86 7.76 -7.19
CA GLY A 77 14.57 6.73 -6.19
C GLY A 77 13.59 7.21 -5.11
N PHE A 78 13.75 8.42 -4.60
CA PHE A 78 12.81 9.00 -3.63
C PHE A 78 11.41 9.24 -4.21
N ILE A 79 11.30 9.65 -5.47
CA ILE A 79 10.00 9.80 -6.15
C ILE A 79 9.29 8.45 -6.22
N ILE A 80 10.00 7.38 -6.63
CA ILE A 80 9.44 6.03 -6.70
C ILE A 80 8.96 5.57 -5.31
N ALA A 81 9.74 5.83 -4.25
CA ALA A 81 9.35 5.49 -2.89
C ALA A 81 8.11 6.26 -2.42
N ALA A 82 7.99 7.54 -2.77
CA ALA A 82 6.84 8.36 -2.42
C ALA A 82 5.54 7.87 -3.09
N GLU A 83 5.63 7.42 -4.35
CA GLU A 83 4.50 6.80 -5.06
C GLU A 83 4.14 5.44 -4.45
N ALA A 84 5.14 4.60 -4.17
CA ALA A 84 4.94 3.26 -3.60
C ALA A 84 4.27 3.27 -2.22
N THR A 85 4.51 4.32 -1.44
CA THR A 85 3.96 4.51 -0.09
C THR A 85 2.66 5.33 -0.07
N GLY A 86 2.22 5.84 -1.23
CA GLY A 86 1.01 6.67 -1.34
C GLY A 86 1.14 8.08 -0.76
N VAL A 87 2.36 8.53 -0.42
CA VAL A 87 2.65 9.89 0.08
C VAL A 87 2.23 10.95 -0.94
N THR A 88 2.40 10.66 -2.23
CA THR A 88 1.97 11.53 -3.34
C THR A 88 0.45 11.70 -3.40
N SER A 89 -0.31 10.64 -3.14
CA SER A 89 -1.78 10.70 -3.05
C SER A 89 -2.27 11.49 -1.82
N LEU A 90 -1.48 11.49 -0.74
CA LEU A 90 -1.80 12.23 0.48
C LEU A 90 -1.54 13.73 0.29
N LEU A 91 -0.46 14.08 -0.40
CA LEU A 91 -0.13 15.47 -0.75
C LEU A 91 -1.11 16.09 -1.76
N SER A 92 -1.67 15.31 -2.69
CA SER A 92 -2.66 15.82 -3.66
C SER A 92 -4.02 16.15 -3.04
N ARG A 93 -4.35 15.60 -1.86
CA ARG A 93 -5.60 15.93 -1.13
C ARG A 93 -5.59 17.30 -0.45
N PHE A 94 -4.43 17.94 -0.29
CA PHE A 94 -4.28 19.24 0.38
C PHE A 94 -4.07 20.41 -0.60
N ARG A 95 -4.21 20.17 -1.91
CA ARG A 95 -4.05 21.16 -2.97
C ARG A 95 -5.39 21.47 -3.62
#